data_AF-A0A2X2TEL0-F1
#
_entry.id   AF-A0A2X2TEL0-F1
#
_cell.length_a   1.000
_cell.length_b   1.000
_cell.length_c   1.000
_cell.angle_alpha   90.00
_cell.angle_beta   90.00
_cell.angle_gamma   90.00
#
_symmetry.space_group_name_H-M   'P 1'
#
loop_
_entity.id
_entity.type
_entity.pdbx_description
1 polymer ?
#
loop_
_entity_poly.entity_id
_entity_poly.type
_entity_poly.pdbx_seq_one_letter_code
_entity_poly.pdbx_strand_id
1 'polypeptide(L)' 'MNVATELKIAFAAAVKEWFSANPEGNDPRYYMRVGMDAMKEVVRSKVAVCGSANKLLPESEAAL' A
#
# COMPACT_ATOMS: atom_id res chain seq x y z
N MET A 1 13.48 -7.42 5.31
CA MET A 1 13.56 -6.50 4.16
C MET A 1 12.83 -5.22 4.55
N ASN A 2 13.50 -4.07 4.50
CA ASN A 2 12.91 -2.77 4.85
C ASN A 2 12.37 -2.09 3.58
N VAL A 3 11.15 -1.54 3.63
CA VAL A 3 10.43 -1.03 2.43
C VAL A 3 9.94 0.41 2.56
N ALA A 4 10.34 1.13 3.62
CA ALA A 4 9.79 2.44 3.95
C ALA A 4 9.92 3.49 2.82
N THR A 5 11.03 3.49 2.09
CA THR A 5 11.28 4.46 1.00
C THR A 5 10.36 4.21 -0.19
N GLU A 6 10.20 2.96 -0.61
CA GLU A 6 9.34 2.60 -1.76
C GLU A 6 7.87 2.91 -1.47
N LEU A 7 7.41 2.68 -0.23
CA LEU A 7 6.07 3.04 0.20
C LEU A 7 5.81 4.55 0.09
N LYS A 8 6.76 5.37 0.58
CA LYS A 8 6.64 6.84 0.52
C LYS A 8 6.64 7.35 -0.92
N ILE A 9 7.47 6.77 -1.79
CA ILE A 9 7.53 7.13 -3.21
C ILE A 9 6.21 6.80 -3.91
N ALA A 10 5.69 5.57 -3.74
CA ALA A 10 4.43 5.15 -4.35
C ALA A 10 3.24 6.00 -3.89
N PHE A 11 3.16 6.27 -2.58
CA PHE A 11 2.12 7.11 -2.01
C PHE A 11 2.16 8.54 -2.59
N ALA A 12 3.31 9.20 -2.54
CA ALA A 12 3.46 10.58 -2.99
C ALA A 12 3.20 10.73 -4.49
N ALA A 13 3.63 9.75 -5.30
CA ALA A 13 3.37 9.75 -6.74
C ALA A 13 1.86 9.68 -7.04
N ALA A 14 1.13 8.76 -6.42
CA ALA A 14 -0.31 8.61 -6.63
C ALA A 14 -1.10 9.84 -6.14
N VAL A 15 -0.73 10.41 -4.99
CA VAL A 15 -1.35 11.66 -4.49
C VAL A 15 -1.10 12.82 -5.45
N LYS A 16 0.13 12.96 -5.98
CA LYS A 16 0.47 14.01 -6.95
C LYS A 16 -0.33 13.88 -8.25
N GLU A 17 -0.48 12.67 -8.75
CA GLU A 17 -1.30 12.39 -9.94
C GLU A 17 -2.77 12.73 -9.71
N TRP A 18 -3.31 12.39 -8.54
CA TRP A 18 -4.69 12.71 -8.18
C TRP A 18 -4.95 14.21 -8.16
N PHE A 19 -4.08 15.02 -7.56
CA PHE A 19 -4.23 16.47 -7.57
C PHE A 19 -4.08 17.07 -8.97
N SER A 20 -3.25 16.47 -9.82
CA SER A 20 -3.12 16.89 -11.22
C SER A 20 -4.40 16.63 -12.02
N ALA A 21 -5.12 15.55 -11.71
CA ALA A 21 -6.40 15.21 -12.34
C ALA A 21 -7.62 15.89 -11.67
N ASN A 22 -7.50 16.34 -10.42
CA ASN A 22 -8.59 16.92 -9.62
C ASN A 22 -8.15 18.26 -8.98
N PRO A 23 -8.04 19.35 -9.75
CA PRO A 23 -7.49 20.62 -9.25
C PRO A 23 -8.28 21.24 -8.08
N GLU A 24 -9.60 21.07 -8.06
CA GLU A 24 -10.49 21.57 -7.00
C GLU A 24 -10.69 20.56 -5.84
N GLY A 25 -10.05 19.38 -5.95
CA GLY A 25 -10.20 18.31 -4.98
C GLY A 25 -9.48 18.62 -3.67
N ASN A 26 -10.22 18.64 -2.55
CA ASN A 26 -9.67 18.98 -1.24
C ASN A 26 -10.01 17.96 -0.13
N ASP A 27 -10.88 16.99 -0.39
CA ASP A 27 -11.28 16.02 0.60
C ASP A 27 -10.23 14.89 0.71
N PRO A 28 -9.58 14.71 1.88
CA PRO A 28 -8.53 13.72 2.11
C PRO A 28 -8.94 12.30 1.80
N ARG A 29 -10.23 11.96 1.92
CA ARG A 29 -10.69 10.59 1.69
C ARG A 29 -10.46 10.14 0.24
N TYR A 30 -10.36 11.08 -0.71
CA TYR A 30 -10.09 10.76 -2.10
C TYR A 30 -8.59 10.61 -2.37
N TYR A 31 -7.79 11.63 -2.09
CA TYR A 31 -6.36 11.57 -2.39
C TYR A 31 -5.58 10.60 -1.48
N MET A 32 -5.99 10.43 -0.22
CA MET A 32 -5.34 9.44 0.67
C MET A 32 -5.66 8.01 0.23
N ARG A 33 -6.86 7.75 -0.33
CA ARG A 33 -7.26 6.42 -0.79
C ARG A 33 -6.36 5.95 -1.93
N VAL A 34 -6.13 6.78 -2.95
CA VAL A 34 -5.26 6.39 -4.07
C VAL A 34 -3.81 6.17 -3.62
N GLY A 35 -3.31 6.97 -2.67
CA GLY A 35 -1.99 6.77 -2.09
C GLY A 35 -1.90 5.43 -1.32
N MET A 36 -2.92 5.09 -0.54
CA MET A 36 -3.00 3.80 0.15
C MET A 36 -3.07 2.62 -0.82
N ASP A 37 -3.83 2.75 -1.91
CA ASP A 37 -3.95 1.70 -2.92
C ASP A 37 -2.60 1.46 -3.64
N ALA A 38 -1.87 2.53 -3.98
CA ALA A 38 -0.51 2.40 -4.52
C ALA A 38 0.46 1.71 -3.54
N MET A 39 0.39 2.03 -2.25
CA MET A 39 1.19 1.34 -1.22
C MET A 39 0.83 -0.14 -1.11
N LYS A 40 -0.46 -0.51 -1.23
CA LYS A 40 -0.88 -1.92 -1.19
C LYS A 40 -0.22 -2.73 -2.31
N GLU A 41 -0.10 -2.17 -3.52
CA GLU A 41 0.59 -2.88 -4.61
C GLU A 41 2.08 -3.11 -4.31
N VAL A 42 2.77 -2.11 -3.74
CA VAL A 42 4.15 -2.29 -3.28
C VAL A 42 4.23 -3.40 -2.24
N VAL A 43 3.36 -3.38 -1.23
CA VAL A 43 3.35 -4.42 -0.18
C VAL A 43 3.09 -5.81 -0.77
N ARG A 44 2.11 -5.97 -1.67
CA ARG A 44 1.83 -7.26 -2.33
C ARG A 44 3.03 -7.79 -3.09
N SER A 45 3.69 -6.93 -3.87
CA SER A 45 4.94 -7.26 -4.57
C SER A 45 6.03 -7.72 -3.59
N LYS A 46 6.21 -7.01 -2.47
CA LYS A 46 7.21 -7.33 -1.44
C LYS A 46 6.91 -8.64 -0.71
N VAL A 47 5.65 -8.94 -0.43
CA VAL A 47 5.21 -10.22 0.13
C VAL A 47 5.55 -11.38 -0.82
N ALA A 48 5.30 -11.21 -2.12
CA ALA A 48 5.64 -12.21 -3.13
C ALA A 48 7.16 -12.42 -3.26
N VAL A 49 7.93 -11.33 -3.37
CA VAL A 49 9.40 -11.39 -3.49
C VAL A 49 10.06 -12.03 -2.26
N CYS A 50 9.53 -11.79 -1.06
CA CYS A 50 10.03 -12.43 0.16
C CYS A 50 9.52 -13.86 0.37
N GLY A 51 8.61 -14.37 -0.46
CA GLY A 51 8.01 -15.69 -0.29
C GLY A 51 7.19 -15.84 1.01
N SER A 52 6.74 -14.73 1.59
CA SER A 52 5.96 -14.72 2.85
C SER A 52 4.45 -14.87 2.64
N ALA A 53 4.01 -14.96 1.38
CA ALA A 53 2.62 -15.22 1.04
C ALA A 53 2.13 -16.54 1.67
N ASN A 54 0.91 -16.53 2.22
CA ASN A 54 0.23 -17.71 2.79
C ASN A 54 1.01 -18.42 3.91
N LYS A 55 1.83 -17.69 4.67
CA LYS A 55 2.58 -18.22 5.82
C LYS A 55 1.91 -17.99 7.17
N LEU A 56 0.76 -17.31 7.20
CA LEU A 56 -0.04 -17.15 8.41
C LEU A 56 -0.79 -18.45 8.68
N LEU A 57 -0.63 -19.01 9.87
CA LEU A 57 -1.52 -20.07 10.36
C LEU A 57 -2.87 -19.45 10.75
N PRO A 58 -3.99 -20.12 10.45
CA PRO A 58 -5.29 -19.72 10.99
C PRO A 58 -5.22 -19.65 12.52
N GLU A 59 -5.90 -18.67 13.13
CA GLU A 59 -5.92 -18.53 14.60
C GLU A 59 -6.43 -19.80 15.31
N SER A 60 -7.24 -20.62 14.62
CA SER A 60 -7.73 -21.91 15.10
C SER A 60 -6.65 -23.00 15.25
N GLU A 61 -5.49 -22.84 14.61
CA GLU A 61 -4.41 -23.84 14.56
C GLU A 61 -3.14 -23.38 15.32
N ALA A 62 -3.11 -22.15 15.82
CA ALA A 62 -1.94 -21.57 16.48
C ALA A 62 -1.75 -22.00 17.95
N ALA A 63 -2.64 -22.82 18.50
CA ALA A 63 -2.70 -23.17 19.94
C ALA A 63 -2.61 -24.68 20.26
N LEU A 64 -2.19 -25.52 19.31
CA LEU A 64 -1.83 -26.93 19.53
C LEU A 64 -0.30 -27.10 19.54
#